data_AF-W4GRK4-F1
#
_entry.id   AF-W4GRK4-F1
#
_cell.length_a   1.000
_cell.length_b   1.000
_cell.length_c   1.000
_cell.angle_alpha   90.00
_cell.angle_beta   90.00
_cell.angle_gamma   90.00
#
_symmetry.space_group_name_H-M   'P 1'
#
loop_
_entity.id
_entity.type
_entity.pdbx_description
1 polymer ?
#
loop_
_entity_poly.entity_id
_entity_poly.type
_entity_poly.pdbx_seq_one_letter_code
_entity_poly.pdbx_strand_id
1 'polypeptide(L)'
;MTVERQHMTTEYTNITDALDTFEAEYQRVRYSAGEIKDKQQKAKIIDAAKSKRDASSGVLKARLSELSHVGQLIAPAARVPRKQISTAEYKTTMEAIHRIWGERKAMVDPLTADLEVGKLCKRIGEDAKALKHFLNAVQPYKAQKNLVVELTDDDWTRIKHSEQARMREAHSLLFHIYLKTTDRESAEAHMRSYLELSTVGSQRTNALKYLEKLLSKYCGVMEVEPSKKLNVSDSILVTNSLGRLPDLRLAILKELNLLFPNDPYLLESLGLMHVRLRDYVTASQTMVQYVALPQVSTLPLFAQVLEYTPPPHFRSLSQCNLSHSE
;
A
#
# COMPACT_ATOMS: atom_id res chain seq x y z
N MET A 1 -31.93 -7.93 -5.22
CA MET A 1 -31.11 -7.60 -6.41
C MET A 1 -30.73 -8.91 -7.09
N THR A 2 -31.08 -9.10 -8.36
CA THR A 2 -30.85 -10.35 -9.09
C THR A 2 -29.37 -10.56 -9.43
N VAL A 3 -28.88 -11.80 -9.33
CA VAL A 3 -27.48 -12.19 -9.61
C VAL A 3 -27.02 -11.75 -11.00
N GLU A 4 -27.91 -11.79 -11.98
CA GLU A 4 -27.67 -11.29 -13.35
C GLU A 4 -27.33 -9.79 -13.40
N ARG A 5 -27.94 -8.98 -12.53
CA ARG A 5 -27.69 -7.54 -12.46
C ARG A 5 -26.28 -7.23 -11.93
N GLN A 6 -25.82 -8.01 -10.95
CA GLN A 6 -24.45 -7.91 -10.46
C GLN A 6 -23.45 -8.33 -11.54
N HIS A 7 -23.72 -9.44 -12.22
CA HIS A 7 -22.87 -9.92 -13.33
C HIS A 7 -22.72 -8.87 -14.44
N MET A 8 -23.83 -8.27 -14.92
CA MET A 8 -23.76 -7.26 -15.98
C MET A 8 -23.05 -5.97 -15.53
N THR A 9 -23.19 -5.58 -14.26
CA THR A 9 -22.47 -4.41 -13.72
C THR A 9 -20.96 -4.67 -13.65
N THR A 10 -20.56 -5.87 -13.25
CA THR A 10 -19.15 -6.28 -13.24
C THR A 10 -18.58 -6.37 -14.67
N GLU A 11 -19.33 -6.96 -15.61
CA GLU A 11 -18.94 -7.04 -17.02
C GLU A 11 -18.75 -5.63 -17.64
N TYR A 12 -19.72 -4.73 -17.43
CA TYR A 12 -19.62 -3.33 -17.87
C TYR A 12 -18.36 -2.66 -17.32
N THR A 13 -18.11 -2.81 -16.02
CA THR A 13 -16.94 -2.19 -15.36
C THR A 13 -15.63 -2.72 -15.95
N ASN A 14 -15.52 -4.04 -16.12
CA ASN A 14 -14.34 -4.70 -16.69
C ASN A 14 -14.06 -4.27 -18.14
N ILE A 15 -15.10 -4.22 -18.98
CA ILE A 15 -14.97 -3.79 -20.38
C ILE A 15 -14.49 -2.35 -20.45
N THR A 16 -15.08 -1.47 -19.64
CA THR A 16 -14.73 -0.05 -19.65
C THR A 16 -13.31 0.18 -19.10
N ASP A 17 -12.87 -0.57 -18.08
CA ASP A 17 -11.49 -0.54 -17.57
C ASP A 17 -10.45 -1.03 -18.59
N ALA A 18 -10.80 -2.06 -19.37
CA ALA A 18 -9.95 -2.54 -20.45
C ALA A 18 -9.81 -1.49 -21.56
N LEU A 19 -10.91 -0.83 -21.96
CA LEU A 19 -10.90 0.26 -22.93
C LEU A 19 -10.05 1.44 -22.48
N ASP A 20 -10.17 1.87 -21.22
CA ASP A 20 -9.36 2.94 -20.64
C ASP A 20 -7.87 2.57 -20.62
N THR A 21 -7.56 1.30 -20.39
CA THR A 21 -6.19 0.78 -20.40
C THR A 21 -5.59 0.82 -21.81
N PHE A 22 -6.34 0.40 -22.83
CA PHE A 22 -5.89 0.49 -24.23
C PHE A 22 -5.69 1.94 -24.70
N GLU A 23 -6.57 2.86 -24.32
CA GLU A 23 -6.41 4.27 -24.64
C GLU A 23 -5.18 4.87 -23.93
N ALA A 24 -4.96 4.53 -22.65
CA ALA A 24 -3.78 4.97 -21.91
C ALA A 24 -2.48 4.44 -22.53
N GLU A 25 -2.44 3.18 -22.97
CA GLU A 25 -1.30 2.62 -23.70
C GLU A 25 -1.01 3.37 -25.00
N TYR A 26 -2.05 3.65 -25.80
CA TYR A 26 -1.90 4.43 -27.03
C TYR A 26 -1.35 5.84 -26.75
N GLN A 27 -1.90 6.54 -25.76
CA GLN A 27 -1.42 7.89 -25.42
C GLN A 27 0.03 7.86 -24.92
N ARG A 28 0.43 6.87 -24.11
CA ARG A 28 1.85 6.68 -23.72
C ARG A 28 2.79 6.53 -24.92
N VAL A 29 2.41 5.70 -25.90
CA VAL A 29 3.22 5.53 -27.13
C VAL A 29 3.24 6.83 -27.95
N ARG A 30 2.09 7.51 -28.06
CA ARG A 30 1.99 8.78 -28.78
C ARG A 30 2.86 9.88 -28.18
N TYR A 31 2.92 9.97 -26.85
CA TYR A 31 3.74 10.97 -26.15
C TYR A 31 5.23 10.64 -26.22
N SER A 32 5.62 9.39 -25.99
CA SER A 32 7.02 8.96 -26.11
C SER A 32 7.56 9.08 -27.53
N ALA A 33 6.73 8.83 -28.55
CA ALA A 33 7.07 9.08 -29.95
C ALA A 33 7.26 10.59 -30.28
N GLY A 34 6.92 11.50 -29.36
CA GLY A 34 7.20 12.92 -29.45
C GLY A 34 8.69 13.26 -29.56
N GLU A 35 9.56 12.40 -29.02
CA GLU A 35 11.02 12.60 -28.97
C GLU A 35 11.74 12.09 -30.23
N ILE A 36 11.04 11.34 -31.09
CA ILE A 36 11.60 10.79 -32.32
C ILE A 36 11.72 11.90 -33.36
N LYS A 37 12.96 12.20 -33.78
CA LYS A 37 13.26 13.22 -34.79
C LYS A 37 12.82 12.80 -36.20
N ASP A 38 12.91 11.52 -36.52
CA ASP A 38 12.47 10.96 -37.80
C ASP A 38 10.93 10.92 -37.88
N LYS A 39 10.38 11.71 -38.80
CA LYS A 39 8.93 11.81 -39.03
C LYS A 39 8.31 10.51 -39.53
N GLN A 40 9.00 9.76 -40.39
CA GLN A 40 8.48 8.51 -40.95
C GLN A 40 8.46 7.42 -39.87
N GLN A 41 9.53 7.30 -39.08
CA GLN A 41 9.59 6.36 -37.97
C GLN A 41 8.55 6.69 -36.89
N LYS A 42 8.38 7.97 -36.57
CA LYS A 42 7.35 8.45 -35.64
C LYS A 42 5.94 8.08 -36.10
N ALA A 43 5.60 8.36 -37.36
CA ALA A 43 4.30 8.03 -37.93
C ALA A 43 4.03 6.52 -37.86
N LYS A 44 5.01 5.70 -38.26
CA LYS A 44 4.92 4.23 -38.22
C LYS A 44 4.62 3.70 -36.82
N ILE A 45 5.27 4.24 -35.79
CA ILE A 45 5.07 3.81 -34.39
C ILE A 45 3.69 4.23 -33.87
N ILE A 46 3.26 5.46 -34.16
CA ILE A 46 1.94 5.96 -33.74
C ILE A 46 0.81 5.18 -34.45
N ASP A 47 0.95 4.92 -35.75
CA ASP A 47 -0.05 4.18 -36.53
C ASP A 47 -0.14 2.71 -36.09
N ALA A 48 0.98 2.08 -35.77
CA ALA A 48 0.99 0.72 -35.21
C ALA A 48 0.29 0.68 -33.84
N ALA A 49 0.56 1.65 -32.96
CA ALA A 49 -0.09 1.73 -31.65
C ALA A 49 -1.59 2.03 -31.75
N LYS A 50 -1.99 2.92 -32.67
CA LYS A 50 -3.39 3.22 -32.96
C LYS A 50 -4.12 1.98 -33.48
N SER A 51 -3.50 1.28 -34.44
CA SER A 51 -4.06 0.05 -35.03
C SER A 51 -4.24 -1.04 -33.97
N LYS A 52 -3.25 -1.22 -33.08
CA LYS A 52 -3.35 -2.16 -31.94
C LYS A 52 -4.50 -1.79 -31.01
N ARG A 53 -4.63 -0.51 -30.63
CA ARG A 53 -5.74 -0.03 -29.79
C ARG A 53 -7.08 -0.26 -30.46
N ASP A 54 -7.21 0.07 -31.75
CA ASP A 54 -8.47 -0.04 -32.48
C ASP A 54 -8.89 -1.51 -32.65
N ALA A 55 -7.94 -2.41 -32.92
CA ALA A 55 -8.17 -3.86 -32.95
C ALA A 55 -8.60 -4.41 -31.59
N SER A 56 -7.89 -4.07 -30.50
CA SER A 56 -8.21 -4.55 -29.15
C SER A 56 -9.50 -3.93 -28.58
N SER A 57 -9.84 -2.70 -28.97
CA SER A 57 -11.03 -1.99 -28.47
C SER A 57 -12.30 -2.26 -29.26
N GLY A 58 -12.21 -2.72 -30.52
CA GLY A 58 -13.35 -2.91 -31.41
C GLY A 58 -14.41 -3.86 -30.84
N VAL A 59 -13.98 -5.07 -30.44
CA VAL A 59 -14.88 -6.10 -29.86
C VAL A 59 -15.51 -5.61 -28.55
N LEU A 60 -14.71 -4.96 -27.71
CA LEU A 60 -15.16 -4.43 -26.42
C LEU A 60 -16.15 -3.27 -26.57
N LYS A 61 -15.94 -2.37 -27.54
CA LYS A 61 -16.88 -1.28 -27.86
C LYS A 61 -18.20 -1.80 -28.41
N ALA A 62 -18.16 -2.83 -29.26
CA ALA A 62 -19.37 -3.49 -29.76
C ALA A 62 -20.15 -4.14 -28.59
N ARG A 63 -19.46 -4.89 -27.73
CA ARG A 63 -20.06 -5.49 -26.52
C ARG A 63 -20.61 -4.45 -25.55
N LEU A 64 -19.92 -3.33 -25.37
CA LEU A 64 -20.38 -2.21 -24.54
C LEU A 64 -21.65 -1.57 -25.13
N SER A 65 -21.74 -1.44 -26.45
CA SER A 65 -22.93 -0.94 -27.13
C SER A 65 -24.13 -1.86 -26.91
N GLU A 66 -23.94 -3.19 -26.99
CA GLU A 66 -24.98 -4.17 -26.67
C GLU A 66 -25.44 -4.07 -25.21
N LEU A 67 -24.51 -3.98 -24.26
CA LEU A 67 -24.81 -3.79 -22.84
C LEU A 67 -25.52 -2.46 -22.57
N SER A 68 -25.19 -1.40 -23.30
CA SER A 68 -25.82 -0.08 -23.18
C SER A 68 -27.28 -0.08 -23.67
N HIS A 69 -27.60 -0.90 -24.67
CA HIS A 69 -28.97 -1.08 -25.18
C HIS A 69 -29.87 -1.85 -24.19
N VAL A 70 -29.28 -2.69 -23.33
CA VAL A 70 -29.95 -3.37 -22.22
C VAL A 70 -30.01 -2.48 -20.96
N GLY A 71 -29.26 -1.38 -20.93
CA GLY A 71 -28.83 -0.66 -19.73
C GLY A 71 -29.51 0.68 -19.40
N GLN A 72 -30.71 1.00 -19.94
CA GLN A 72 -31.43 2.23 -19.54
C GLN A 72 -31.83 2.30 -18.04
N LEU A 73 -31.50 1.30 -17.22
CA LEU A 73 -31.88 1.19 -15.78
C LEU A 73 -30.69 1.20 -14.80
N ILE A 74 -29.46 1.49 -15.25
CA ILE A 74 -28.28 1.46 -14.38
C ILE A 74 -27.44 2.70 -14.66
N ALA A 75 -27.53 3.71 -13.80
CA ALA A 75 -26.53 4.77 -13.75
C ALA A 75 -25.28 4.17 -13.09
N PRO A 76 -24.19 3.84 -13.83
CA PRO A 76 -22.95 3.46 -13.18
C PRO A 76 -22.50 4.63 -12.31
N ALA A 77 -21.98 4.33 -11.11
CA ALA A 77 -21.42 5.35 -10.22
C ALA A 77 -20.47 6.26 -11.02
N ALA A 78 -20.60 7.57 -10.84
CA ALA A 78 -19.81 8.57 -11.56
C ALA A 78 -18.32 8.22 -11.48
N ARG A 79 -17.73 7.79 -12.61
CA ARG A 79 -16.31 7.47 -12.69
C ARG A 79 -15.50 8.73 -12.48
N VAL A 80 -14.43 8.63 -11.70
CA VAL A 80 -13.34 9.59 -11.72
C VAL A 80 -12.53 9.31 -13.01
N PRO A 81 -12.50 10.23 -13.98
CA PRO A 81 -11.72 10.03 -15.20
C PRO A 81 -10.25 9.79 -14.85
N ARG A 82 -9.62 8.77 -15.43
CA ARG A 82 -8.14 8.66 -15.38
C ARG A 82 -7.58 9.95 -15.99
N LYS A 83 -6.73 10.67 -15.24
CA LYS A 83 -6.17 11.95 -15.66
C LYS A 83 -5.47 11.78 -17.02
N GLN A 84 -6.08 12.28 -18.08
CA GLN A 84 -5.45 12.34 -19.39
C GLN A 84 -4.36 13.42 -19.31
N ILE A 85 -3.11 13.01 -19.46
CA ILE A 85 -1.96 13.92 -19.42
C ILE A 85 -1.96 14.72 -20.71
N SER A 86 -1.89 16.04 -20.61
CA SER A 86 -1.78 16.87 -21.81
C SER A 86 -0.38 16.76 -22.44
N THR A 87 -0.27 16.97 -23.75
CA THR A 87 1.03 17.05 -24.44
C THR A 87 1.96 18.09 -23.83
N ALA A 88 1.40 19.20 -23.32
CA ALA A 88 2.15 20.24 -22.64
C ALA A 88 2.71 19.75 -21.30
N GLU A 89 1.89 19.10 -20.46
CA GLU A 89 2.33 18.49 -19.19
C GLU A 89 3.40 17.42 -19.39
N TYR A 90 3.30 16.61 -20.45
CA TYR A 90 4.34 15.63 -20.77
C TYR A 90 5.68 16.30 -21.11
N LYS A 91 5.67 17.31 -21.99
CA LYS A 91 6.87 18.04 -22.39
C LYS A 91 7.55 18.74 -21.21
N THR A 92 6.79 19.47 -20.41
CA THR A 92 7.34 20.15 -19.23
C THR A 92 7.90 19.17 -18.21
N THR A 93 7.29 17.99 -18.07
CA THR A 93 7.81 16.93 -17.21
C THR A 93 9.12 16.34 -17.75
N MET A 94 9.23 16.11 -19.06
CA MET A 94 10.47 15.62 -19.67
C MET A 94 11.60 16.64 -19.60
N GLU A 95 11.32 17.93 -19.78
CA GLU A 95 12.29 19.00 -19.57
C GLU A 95 12.80 19.03 -18.12
N ALA A 96 11.91 18.86 -17.14
CA ALA A 96 12.30 18.76 -15.74
C ALA A 96 13.18 17.53 -15.46
N ILE A 97 12.88 16.38 -16.07
CA ILE A 97 13.70 15.17 -15.98
C ILE A 97 15.10 15.42 -16.55
N HIS A 98 15.21 16.02 -17.73
CA HIS A 98 16.51 16.35 -18.34
C HIS A 98 17.33 17.31 -17.48
N ARG A 99 16.69 18.33 -16.91
CA ARG A 99 17.35 19.27 -15.99
C ARG A 99 17.91 18.57 -14.76
N ILE A 100 17.10 17.76 -14.08
CA ILE A 100 17.52 17.01 -12.88
C ILE A 100 18.70 16.09 -13.20
N TRP A 101 18.69 15.43 -14.37
CA TRP A 101 19.81 14.60 -14.78
C TRP A 101 21.10 15.38 -15.04
N GLY A 102 20.99 16.58 -15.61
CA GLY A 102 22.13 17.49 -15.79
C GLY A 102 22.74 17.93 -14.46
N GLU A 103 21.90 18.14 -13.44
CA GLU A 103 22.31 18.60 -12.11
C GLU A 103 22.77 17.47 -11.17
N ARG A 104 22.53 16.20 -11.52
CA ARG A 104 22.78 15.03 -10.67
C ARG A 104 24.15 15.02 -9.98
N LYS A 105 25.21 15.36 -10.72
CA LYS A 105 26.59 15.32 -10.21
C LYS A 105 26.90 16.41 -9.19
N ALA A 106 26.12 17.50 -9.21
CA ALA A 106 26.26 18.61 -8.27
C ALA A 106 25.38 18.44 -7.02
N MET A 107 24.52 17.42 -6.97
CA MET A 107 23.70 17.12 -5.81
C MET A 107 24.53 16.53 -4.67
N VAL A 108 24.21 16.91 -3.44
CA VAL A 108 24.81 16.34 -2.21
C VAL A 108 24.62 14.82 -2.16
N ASP A 109 23.43 14.34 -2.52
CA ASP A 109 23.14 12.93 -2.74
C ASP A 109 22.63 12.73 -4.19
N PRO A 110 23.48 12.24 -5.11
CA PRO A 110 23.14 11.98 -6.51
C PRO A 110 22.00 10.97 -6.74
N LEU A 111 21.60 10.18 -5.73
CA LEU A 111 20.45 9.28 -5.82
C LEU A 111 19.13 10.01 -5.53
N THR A 112 19.18 11.25 -5.05
CA THR A 112 18.00 12.13 -4.95
C THR A 112 17.40 12.40 -6.33
N ALA A 113 18.25 12.49 -7.36
CA ALA A 113 17.80 12.58 -8.74
C ALA A 113 16.93 11.37 -9.14
N ASP A 114 17.30 10.16 -8.75
CA ASP A 114 16.49 8.97 -9.01
C ASP A 114 15.12 9.08 -8.32
N LEU A 115 15.04 9.57 -7.07
CA LEU A 115 13.77 9.79 -6.38
C LEU A 115 12.88 10.80 -7.13
N GLU A 116 13.42 11.95 -7.51
CA GLU A 116 12.66 13.02 -8.17
C GLU A 116 12.23 12.62 -9.60
N VAL A 117 13.13 12.00 -10.36
CA VAL A 117 12.80 11.47 -11.70
C VAL A 117 11.73 10.38 -11.57
N GLY A 118 11.80 9.51 -10.57
CA GLY A 118 10.77 8.51 -10.31
C GLY A 118 9.38 9.13 -10.07
N LYS A 119 9.29 10.21 -9.28
CA LYS A 119 8.04 10.96 -9.05
C LYS A 119 7.49 11.57 -10.34
N LEU A 120 8.37 12.13 -11.17
CA LEU A 120 8.01 12.71 -12.48
C LEU A 120 7.53 11.63 -13.46
N CYS A 121 8.23 10.50 -13.56
CA CYS A 121 7.80 9.35 -14.34
C CYS A 121 6.41 8.87 -13.91
N LYS A 122 6.17 8.75 -12.59
CA LYS A 122 4.85 8.37 -12.06
C LYS A 122 3.76 9.38 -12.44
N ARG A 123 4.07 10.69 -12.46
CA ARG A 123 3.14 11.75 -12.86
C ARG A 123 2.70 11.63 -14.32
N ILE A 124 3.60 11.20 -15.21
CA ILE A 124 3.29 10.96 -16.63
C ILE A 124 2.82 9.52 -16.91
N GLY A 125 2.55 8.73 -15.87
CA GLY A 125 2.09 7.34 -15.99
C GLY A 125 3.17 6.37 -16.47
N GLU A 126 4.46 6.71 -16.39
CA GLU A 126 5.57 5.80 -16.72
C GLU A 126 5.91 4.93 -15.50
N ASP A 127 4.95 4.09 -15.07
CA ASP A 127 5.01 3.35 -13.79
C ASP A 127 6.20 2.40 -13.68
N ALA A 128 6.56 1.71 -14.78
CA ALA A 128 7.71 0.81 -14.80
C ALA A 128 9.04 1.55 -14.65
N LYS A 129 9.18 2.72 -15.30
CA LYS A 129 10.36 3.58 -15.14
C LYS A 129 10.42 4.15 -13.72
N ALA A 130 9.27 4.59 -13.20
CA ALA A 130 9.16 5.10 -11.83
C ALA A 130 9.61 4.06 -10.80
N LEU A 131 9.14 2.81 -10.93
CA LEU A 131 9.54 1.71 -10.05
C LEU A 131 11.06 1.50 -10.05
N LYS A 132 11.69 1.44 -11.23
CA LYS A 132 13.15 1.29 -11.36
C LYS A 132 13.89 2.43 -10.66
N HIS A 133 13.46 3.66 -10.84
CA HIS A 133 14.06 4.81 -10.20
C HIS A 133 13.89 4.79 -8.67
N PHE A 134 12.72 4.41 -8.16
CA PHE A 134 12.54 4.27 -6.71
C PHE A 134 13.40 3.16 -6.10
N LEU A 135 13.60 2.04 -6.80
CA LEU A 135 14.51 0.98 -6.37
C LEU A 135 15.98 1.42 -6.32
N ASN A 136 16.40 2.30 -7.23
CA ASN A 136 17.71 2.95 -7.14
C ASN A 136 17.77 3.94 -5.96
N ALA A 137 16.68 4.68 -5.74
CA ALA A 137 16.58 5.70 -4.71
C ALA A 137 16.53 5.15 -3.27
N VAL A 138 16.38 3.84 -3.06
CA VAL A 138 16.55 3.21 -1.73
C VAL A 138 17.96 2.67 -1.49
N GLN A 139 18.86 2.75 -2.48
CA GLN A 139 20.23 2.28 -2.29
C GLN A 139 21.01 3.23 -1.37
N PRO A 140 21.89 2.70 -0.50
CA PRO A 140 22.75 3.54 0.32
C PRO A 140 23.71 4.34 -0.55
N TYR A 141 24.09 5.53 -0.10
CA TYR A 141 25.06 6.33 -0.83
C TYR A 141 26.43 5.64 -0.80
N LYS A 142 26.92 5.23 -1.97
CA LYS A 142 28.29 4.75 -2.13
C LYS A 142 29.15 5.92 -2.55
N ALA A 143 30.03 6.36 -1.65
CA ALA A 143 31.01 7.39 -1.96
C ALA A 143 31.73 7.05 -3.26
N GLN A 144 31.75 7.99 -4.20
CA GLN A 144 32.53 7.82 -5.41
C GLN A 144 34.01 7.77 -5.01
N LYS A 145 34.71 6.70 -5.40
CA LYS A 145 36.17 6.51 -5.15
C LYS A 145 37.06 7.64 -5.70
N ASN A 146 36.49 8.62 -6.41
CA ASN A 146 37.19 9.69 -7.11
C ASN A 146 36.94 11.08 -6.49
N LEU A 147 36.47 11.17 -5.25
CA LEU A 147 36.43 12.46 -4.53
C LEU A 147 37.87 12.92 -4.26
N VAL A 148 38.30 13.95 -4.98
CA VAL A 148 39.64 14.57 -4.87
C VAL A 148 39.79 15.36 -3.56
N VAL A 149 38.70 15.61 -2.85
CA VAL A 149 38.64 16.39 -1.62
C VAL A 149 38.02 15.53 -0.52
N GLU A 150 38.70 15.42 0.61
CA GLU A 150 38.16 14.76 1.81
C GLU A 150 36.94 15.55 2.31
N LEU A 151 35.80 14.86 2.45
CA LEU A 151 34.57 15.42 2.98
C LEU A 151 34.73 15.67 4.49
N THR A 152 34.24 16.81 4.97
CA THR A 152 34.23 17.12 6.41
C THR A 152 33.18 16.28 7.15
N ASP A 153 33.27 16.20 8.48
CA ASP A 153 32.27 15.52 9.31
C ASP A 153 30.87 16.15 9.17
N ASP A 154 30.80 17.46 8.96
CA ASP A 154 29.56 18.19 8.69
C ASP A 154 28.95 17.78 7.34
N ASP A 155 29.79 17.62 6.31
CA ASP A 155 29.34 17.15 5.00
C ASP A 155 28.80 15.72 5.09
N TRP A 156 29.48 14.84 5.84
CA TRP A 156 29.01 13.49 6.08
C TRP A 156 27.68 13.45 6.83
N THR A 157 27.49 14.34 7.81
CA THR A 157 26.23 14.45 8.55
C THR A 157 25.10 14.91 7.64
N ARG A 158 25.36 15.91 6.78
CA ARG A 158 24.40 16.39 5.78
C ARG A 158 24.04 15.32 4.75
N ILE A 159 25.02 14.56 4.26
CA ILE A 159 24.81 13.44 3.33
C ILE A 159 23.94 12.37 3.99
N LYS A 160 24.27 11.94 5.21
CA LYS A 160 23.48 10.92 5.94
C LYS A 160 22.04 11.36 6.18
N HIS A 161 21.84 12.62 6.56
CA HIS A 161 20.47 13.16 6.75
C HIS A 161 19.70 13.20 5.42
N SER A 162 20.35 13.61 4.33
CA SER A 162 19.76 13.60 2.99
C SER A 162 19.42 12.18 2.54
N GLU A 163 20.33 11.23 2.75
CA GLU A 163 20.16 9.82 2.42
C GLU A 163 19.00 9.20 3.19
N GLN A 164 18.92 9.41 4.50
CA GLN A 164 17.83 8.91 5.34
C GLN A 164 16.47 9.46 4.87
N ALA A 165 16.39 10.77 4.59
CA ALA A 165 15.16 11.39 4.10
C ALA A 165 14.73 10.83 2.73
N ARG A 166 15.68 10.72 1.79
CA ARG A 166 15.46 10.13 0.46
C ARG A 166 14.96 8.68 0.57
N MET A 167 15.70 7.83 1.29
CA MET A 167 15.38 6.41 1.41
C MET A 167 14.01 6.22 2.05
N ARG A 168 13.70 6.99 3.09
CA ARG A 168 12.40 6.93 3.76
C ARG A 168 11.27 7.28 2.80
N GLU A 169 11.42 8.35 2.01
CA GLU A 169 10.39 8.70 1.02
C GLU A 169 10.27 7.65 -0.09
N ALA A 170 11.41 7.16 -0.60
CA ALA A 170 11.43 6.13 -1.64
C ALA A 170 10.76 4.82 -1.17
N HIS A 171 11.05 4.35 0.05
CA HIS A 171 10.38 3.21 0.65
C HIS A 171 8.87 3.42 0.78
N SER A 172 8.44 4.63 1.18
CA SER A 172 7.02 4.99 1.20
C SER A 172 6.36 4.82 -0.16
N LEU A 173 6.99 5.35 -1.21
CA LEU A 173 6.47 5.23 -2.58
C LEU A 173 6.44 3.78 -3.06
N LEU A 174 7.45 2.98 -2.73
CA LEU A 174 7.56 1.58 -3.13
C LEU A 174 6.48 0.71 -2.49
N PHE A 175 6.26 0.77 -1.17
CA PHE A 175 5.23 -0.09 -0.58
C PHE A 175 3.82 0.29 -1.08
N HIS A 176 3.55 1.55 -1.44
CA HIS A 176 2.27 1.91 -2.10
C HIS A 176 2.13 1.32 -3.50
N ILE A 177 3.24 1.12 -4.22
CA ILE A 177 3.22 0.44 -5.51
C ILE A 177 2.93 -1.04 -5.29
N TYR A 178 3.67 -1.69 -4.38
CA TYR A 178 3.54 -3.13 -4.14
C TYR A 178 2.19 -3.54 -3.52
N LEU A 179 1.61 -2.68 -2.69
CA LEU A 179 0.24 -2.87 -2.20
C LEU A 179 -0.80 -2.94 -3.33
N LYS A 180 -0.53 -2.33 -4.49
CA LYS A 180 -1.42 -2.40 -5.67
C LYS A 180 -1.17 -3.63 -6.55
N THR A 181 0.04 -4.20 -6.52
CA THR A 181 0.44 -5.32 -7.40
C THR A 181 0.31 -6.69 -6.73
N THR A 182 -0.34 -6.77 -5.55
CA THR A 182 -0.50 -7.97 -4.72
C THR A 182 0.80 -8.58 -4.18
N ASP A 183 1.95 -7.94 -4.40
CA ASP A 183 3.25 -8.36 -3.86
C ASP A 183 3.37 -7.92 -2.40
N ARG A 184 2.80 -8.75 -1.51
CA ARG A 184 2.76 -8.47 -0.07
C ARG A 184 4.13 -8.56 0.60
N GLU A 185 5.04 -9.38 0.06
CA GLU A 185 6.40 -9.56 0.59
C GLU A 185 7.23 -8.29 0.38
N SER A 186 7.28 -7.78 -0.86
CA SER A 186 7.98 -6.52 -1.15
C SER A 186 7.35 -5.32 -0.43
N ALA A 187 6.01 -5.31 -0.29
CA ALA A 187 5.32 -4.29 0.49
C ALA A 187 5.74 -4.31 1.97
N GLU A 188 5.74 -5.47 2.61
CA GLU A 188 6.16 -5.62 4.01
C GLU A 188 7.61 -5.19 4.20
N ALA A 189 8.53 -5.64 3.33
CA ALA A 189 9.95 -5.32 3.42
C ALA A 189 10.18 -3.80 3.40
N HIS A 190 9.55 -3.10 2.47
CA HIS A 190 9.68 -1.64 2.40
C HIS A 190 8.98 -0.89 3.53
N MET A 191 7.87 -1.41 4.07
CA MET A 191 7.27 -0.84 5.28
C MET A 191 8.18 -0.99 6.50
N ARG A 192 8.86 -2.14 6.66
CA ARG A 192 9.85 -2.34 7.72
C ARG A 192 11.02 -1.37 7.59
N SER A 193 11.61 -1.26 6.40
CA SER A 193 12.69 -0.29 6.17
C SER A 193 12.23 1.17 6.41
N TYR A 194 11.00 1.52 6.05
CA TYR A 194 10.42 2.83 6.36
C TYR A 194 10.34 3.09 7.88
N LEU A 195 9.99 2.07 8.67
CA LEU A 195 9.95 2.16 10.12
C LEU A 195 11.36 2.25 10.74
N GLU A 196 12.30 1.44 10.26
CA GLU A 196 13.70 1.45 10.69
C GLU A 196 14.36 2.80 10.43
N LEU A 197 14.03 3.47 9.33
CA LEU A 197 14.51 4.82 9.02
C LEU A 197 13.80 5.92 9.82
N SER A 198 12.73 5.60 10.56
CA SER A 198 11.98 6.56 11.38
C SER A 198 12.45 6.50 12.83
N THR A 199 13.75 6.75 13.07
CA THR A 199 14.44 6.48 14.35
C THR A 199 14.22 7.52 15.45
N VAL A 200 13.80 8.74 15.12
CA VAL A 200 13.79 9.86 16.09
C VAL A 200 12.39 10.10 16.64
N GLY A 201 12.19 9.80 17.94
CA GLY A 201 11.06 10.26 18.76
C GLY A 201 9.70 10.32 18.03
N SER A 202 9.20 11.54 17.79
CA SER A 202 7.91 11.79 17.14
C SER A 202 7.81 11.24 15.71
N GLN A 203 8.93 11.08 14.99
CA GLN A 203 8.94 10.47 13.65
C GLN A 203 8.56 8.98 13.71
N ARG A 204 9.05 8.24 14.70
CA ARG A 204 8.71 6.82 14.90
C ARG A 204 7.21 6.67 15.15
N THR A 205 6.69 7.45 16.10
CA THR A 205 5.27 7.43 16.45
C THR A 205 4.37 7.81 15.27
N ASN A 206 4.76 8.83 14.49
CA ASN A 206 4.02 9.22 13.29
C ASN A 206 4.08 8.14 12.19
N ALA A 207 5.22 7.48 12.02
CA ALA A 207 5.36 6.37 11.08
C ALA A 207 4.50 5.17 11.48
N LEU A 208 4.47 4.81 12.77
CA LEU A 208 3.59 3.77 13.30
C LEU A 208 2.12 4.09 13.05
N LYS A 209 1.65 5.28 13.45
CA LYS A 209 0.27 5.72 13.23
C LYS A 209 -0.11 5.73 11.74
N TYR A 210 0.82 6.16 10.89
CA TYR A 210 0.61 6.19 9.45
C TYR A 210 0.44 4.80 8.85
N LEU A 211 1.36 3.87 9.18
CA LEU A 211 1.29 2.50 8.67
C LEU A 211 0.13 1.73 9.27
N GLU A 212 -0.23 1.94 10.54
CA GLU A 212 -1.44 1.39 11.14
C GLU A 212 -2.68 1.76 10.31
N LYS A 213 -2.87 3.06 10.06
CA LYS A 213 -4.03 3.58 9.30
C LYS A 213 -4.08 3.04 7.88
N LEU A 214 -2.91 2.75 7.30
CA LEU A 214 -2.81 2.14 5.99
C LEU A 214 -3.18 0.66 6.07
N LEU A 215 -2.50 -0.10 6.95
CA LEU A 215 -2.64 -1.54 7.10
C LEU A 215 -4.03 -1.95 7.59
N SER A 216 -4.74 -1.13 8.36
CA SER A 216 -6.13 -1.41 8.76
C SER A 216 -7.06 -1.58 7.54
N LYS A 217 -6.76 -0.91 6.42
CA LYS A 217 -7.49 -1.05 5.15
C LYS A 217 -7.13 -2.31 4.37
N TYR A 218 -5.88 -2.74 4.46
CA TYR A 218 -5.35 -3.88 3.69
C TYR A 218 -5.33 -5.20 4.48
N CYS A 219 -5.54 -5.15 5.79
CA CYS A 219 -5.51 -6.29 6.71
C CYS A 219 -6.86 -6.44 7.43
N GLY A 220 -7.94 -5.99 6.81
CA GLY A 220 -9.28 -5.97 7.38
C GLY A 220 -9.74 -7.36 7.86
N VAL A 221 -10.82 -7.37 8.63
CA VAL A 221 -11.45 -8.55 9.26
C VAL A 221 -11.86 -9.64 8.24
N MET A 222 -11.82 -9.33 6.93
CA MET A 222 -12.28 -10.15 5.82
C MET A 222 -11.18 -10.75 4.93
N GLU A 223 -9.92 -10.28 5.02
CA GLU A 223 -8.82 -10.85 4.23
C GLU A 223 -8.15 -11.96 5.05
N VAL A 224 -8.76 -13.15 5.00
CA VAL A 224 -8.00 -14.40 5.12
C VAL A 224 -7.39 -14.59 3.74
N GLU A 225 -6.06 -14.52 3.61
CA GLU A 225 -5.42 -14.96 2.37
C GLU A 225 -5.99 -16.35 2.04
N PRO A 226 -6.53 -16.58 0.84
CA PRO A 226 -7.03 -17.90 0.48
C PRO A 226 -5.86 -18.85 0.72
N SER A 227 -6.02 -19.72 1.71
CA SER A 227 -5.00 -20.66 2.10
C SER A 227 -4.54 -21.34 0.83
N LYS A 228 -3.27 -21.11 0.43
CA LYS A 228 -2.59 -22.08 -0.43
C LYS A 228 -2.95 -23.44 0.14
N LYS A 229 -3.34 -24.40 -0.71
CA LYS A 229 -3.63 -25.78 -0.28
C LYS A 229 -2.41 -26.29 0.48
N LEU A 230 -2.41 -26.04 1.78
CA LEU A 230 -1.38 -26.40 2.73
C LEU A 230 -1.79 -27.80 3.16
N ASN A 231 -0.82 -28.71 3.09
CA ASN A 231 -1.06 -30.05 3.58
C ASN A 231 -1.39 -29.94 5.08
N VAL A 232 -2.18 -30.87 5.62
CA VAL A 232 -2.66 -30.83 7.02
C VAL A 232 -1.51 -30.64 8.03
N SER A 233 -0.31 -31.12 7.69
CA SER A 233 0.94 -30.88 8.42
C SER A 233 1.40 -29.42 8.46
N ASP A 234 1.25 -28.67 7.36
CA ASP A 234 1.61 -27.25 7.31
C ASP A 234 0.53 -26.39 7.98
N SER A 235 -0.74 -26.79 7.91
CA SER A 235 -1.85 -26.14 8.64
C SER A 235 -1.66 -26.14 10.15
N ILE A 236 -0.93 -27.11 10.71
CA ILE A 236 -0.61 -27.19 12.14
C ILE A 236 0.55 -26.24 12.50
N LEU A 237 1.44 -25.96 11.54
CA LEU A 237 2.55 -25.01 11.69
C LEU A 237 2.14 -23.53 11.45
N VAL A 238 1.01 -23.25 10.78
CA VAL A 238 0.42 -21.89 10.68
C VAL A 238 -0.45 -21.58 11.91
N THR A 239 0.08 -21.77 13.11
CA THR A 239 -0.63 -21.45 14.37
C THR A 239 -0.30 -20.05 14.91
N ASN A 240 0.74 -19.37 14.39
CA ASN A 240 1.22 -18.09 14.93
C ASN A 240 1.38 -16.96 13.90
N SER A 241 0.80 -17.07 12.70
CA SER A 241 0.90 -16.05 11.65
C SER A 241 -0.45 -15.83 10.97
N LEU A 242 -0.80 -14.55 10.77
CA LEU A 242 -1.98 -14.12 10.00
C LEU A 242 -1.62 -13.74 8.56
N GLY A 243 -0.35 -13.89 8.19
CA GLY A 243 0.22 -13.43 6.93
C GLY A 243 1.11 -12.19 7.11
N ARG A 244 1.90 -11.89 6.08
CA ARG A 244 2.98 -10.88 6.05
C ARG A 244 2.54 -9.51 6.58
N LEU A 245 1.49 -8.93 6.00
CA LEU A 245 1.01 -7.60 6.40
C LEU A 245 0.20 -7.59 7.71
N PRO A 246 -0.69 -8.56 7.98
CA PRO A 246 -1.33 -8.68 9.28
C PRO A 246 -0.35 -8.84 10.45
N ASP A 247 0.73 -9.62 10.28
CA ASP A 247 1.76 -9.79 11.32
C ASP A 247 2.54 -8.49 11.55
N LEU A 248 2.88 -7.77 10.48
CA LEU A 248 3.46 -6.43 10.59
C LEU A 248 2.50 -5.46 11.31
N ARG A 249 1.20 -5.49 10.99
CA ARG A 249 0.19 -4.68 11.68
C ARG A 249 0.12 -5.03 13.17
N LEU A 250 0.16 -6.31 13.53
CA LEU A 250 0.19 -6.74 14.93
C LEU A 250 1.43 -6.20 15.66
N ALA A 251 2.61 -6.26 15.05
CA ALA A 251 3.82 -5.68 15.63
C ALA A 251 3.70 -4.17 15.85
N ILE A 252 3.15 -3.45 14.87
CA ILE A 252 2.89 -2.00 14.97
C ILE A 252 1.89 -1.68 16.08
N LEU A 253 0.79 -2.44 16.19
CA LEU A 253 -0.22 -2.24 17.22
C LEU A 253 0.36 -2.49 18.62
N LYS A 254 1.19 -3.53 18.79
CA LYS A 254 1.90 -3.79 20.07
C LYS A 254 2.79 -2.61 20.46
N GLU A 255 3.57 -2.08 19.53
CA GLU A 255 4.44 -0.93 19.80
C GLU A 255 3.64 0.35 20.10
N LEU A 256 2.54 0.60 19.37
CA LEU A 256 1.64 1.71 19.66
C LEU A 256 0.97 1.57 21.04
N ASN A 257 0.60 0.36 21.45
CA ASN A 257 -0.01 0.11 22.76
C ASN A 257 0.97 0.35 23.91
N LEU A 258 2.27 0.13 23.71
CA LEU A 258 3.28 0.53 24.71
C LEU A 258 3.33 2.06 24.89
N LEU A 259 3.08 2.82 23.82
CA LEU A 259 3.07 4.29 23.85
C LEU A 259 1.72 4.86 24.34
N PHE A 260 0.61 4.18 24.07
CA PHE A 260 -0.76 4.62 24.35
C PHE A 260 -1.62 3.46 24.91
N PRO A 261 -1.33 2.96 26.12
CA PRO A 261 -1.91 1.71 26.63
C PRO A 261 -3.41 1.74 26.92
N ASN A 262 -3.99 2.93 27.07
CA ASN A 262 -5.42 3.13 27.37
C ASN A 262 -6.21 3.65 26.15
N ASP A 263 -5.66 3.54 24.95
CA ASP A 263 -6.36 3.89 23.73
C ASP A 263 -7.37 2.77 23.38
N PRO A 264 -8.70 3.06 23.35
CA PRO A 264 -9.71 2.05 23.09
C PRO A 264 -9.53 1.35 21.74
N TYR A 265 -9.12 2.08 20.70
CA TYR A 265 -8.95 1.54 19.36
C TYR A 265 -7.79 0.54 19.30
N LEU A 266 -6.70 0.81 20.02
CA LEU A 266 -5.55 -0.09 20.07
C LEU A 266 -5.88 -1.39 20.81
N LEU A 267 -6.55 -1.32 21.96
CA LEU A 267 -6.94 -2.51 22.73
C LEU A 267 -7.96 -3.36 21.97
N GLU A 268 -8.97 -2.75 21.37
CA GLU A 268 -9.95 -3.47 20.53
C GLU A 268 -9.25 -4.15 19.35
N SER A 269 -8.42 -3.42 18.62
CA SER A 269 -7.69 -3.94 17.46
C SER A 269 -6.75 -5.09 17.84
N LEU A 270 -6.03 -4.98 18.97
CA LEU A 270 -5.15 -6.03 19.47
C LEU A 270 -5.94 -7.28 19.86
N GLY A 271 -7.02 -7.13 20.64
CA GLY A 271 -7.81 -8.27 21.04
C GLY A 271 -8.41 -9.00 19.84
N LEU A 272 -8.91 -8.28 18.82
CA LEU A 272 -9.39 -8.89 17.58
C LEU A 272 -8.28 -9.64 16.82
N MET A 273 -7.05 -9.12 16.79
CA MET A 273 -5.91 -9.80 16.16
C MET A 273 -5.52 -11.07 16.92
N HIS A 274 -5.52 -11.05 18.26
CA HIS A 274 -5.26 -12.24 19.08
C HIS A 274 -6.35 -13.32 18.89
N VAL A 275 -7.62 -12.92 18.76
CA VAL A 275 -8.70 -13.86 18.40
C VAL A 275 -8.42 -14.54 17.04
N ARG A 276 -7.98 -13.78 16.03
CA ARG A 276 -7.63 -14.35 14.71
C ARG A 276 -6.45 -15.32 14.79
N LEU A 277 -5.47 -15.03 15.65
CA LEU A 277 -4.34 -15.92 15.95
C LEU A 277 -4.74 -17.14 16.80
N ARG A 278 -5.99 -17.23 17.25
CA ARG A 278 -6.47 -18.26 18.21
C ARG A 278 -5.75 -18.20 19.56
N ASP A 279 -5.16 -17.06 19.88
CA ASP A 279 -4.58 -16.74 21.17
C ASP A 279 -5.65 -16.15 22.09
N TYR A 280 -6.60 -17.02 22.48
CA TYR A 280 -7.77 -16.61 23.27
C TYR A 280 -7.41 -16.11 24.67
N VAL A 281 -6.28 -16.57 25.21
CA VAL A 281 -5.79 -16.14 26.54
C VAL A 281 -5.40 -14.67 26.48
N THR A 282 -4.51 -14.28 25.56
CA THR A 282 -4.12 -12.88 25.43
C THR A 282 -5.28 -12.03 24.92
N ALA A 283 -6.10 -12.54 24.00
CA ALA A 283 -7.31 -11.83 23.55
C ALA A 283 -8.24 -11.48 24.72
N SER A 284 -8.49 -12.44 25.63
CA SER A 284 -9.32 -12.23 26.81
C SER A 284 -8.72 -11.16 27.73
N GLN A 285 -7.42 -11.24 28.02
CA GLN A 285 -6.73 -10.25 28.86
C GLN A 285 -6.81 -8.84 28.26
N THR A 286 -6.57 -8.69 26.95
CA THR A 286 -6.68 -7.40 26.27
C THR A 286 -8.11 -6.87 26.27
N MET A 287 -9.11 -7.74 26.04
CA MET A 287 -10.51 -7.33 26.01
C MET A 287 -11.05 -6.95 27.39
N VAL A 288 -10.57 -7.58 28.47
CA VAL A 288 -10.87 -7.15 29.84
C VAL A 288 -10.39 -5.73 30.08
N GLN A 289 -9.17 -5.39 29.64
CA GLN A 289 -8.64 -4.02 29.73
C GLN A 289 -9.47 -3.04 28.89
N TYR A 290 -9.87 -3.43 27.67
CA TYR A 290 -10.71 -2.62 26.79
C TYR A 290 -12.07 -2.28 27.43
N VAL A 291 -12.79 -3.29 27.93
CA VAL A 291 -14.13 -3.10 28.52
C VAL A 291 -14.07 -2.31 29.83
N ALA A 292 -12.95 -2.36 30.55
CA ALA A 292 -12.73 -1.57 31.76
C ALA A 292 -12.51 -0.07 31.50
N LEU A 293 -12.26 0.35 30.25
CA LEU A 293 -12.06 1.77 29.93
C LEU A 293 -13.35 2.58 30.17
N PRO A 294 -13.28 3.77 30.80
CA PRO A 294 -14.47 4.58 31.10
C PRO A 294 -15.36 4.92 29.89
N GLN A 295 -14.72 5.06 28.73
CA GLN A 295 -15.38 5.39 27.45
C GLN A 295 -16.14 4.19 26.86
N VAL A 296 -15.79 2.96 27.28
CA VAL A 296 -16.37 1.71 26.78
C VAL A 296 -17.39 1.17 27.79
N SER A 297 -17.05 1.15 29.08
CA SER A 297 -17.90 0.63 30.16
C SER A 297 -19.24 1.37 30.30
N THR A 298 -19.29 2.62 29.87
CA THR A 298 -20.50 3.46 29.88
C THR A 298 -21.43 3.21 28.68
N LEU A 299 -20.99 2.44 27.68
CA LEU A 299 -21.83 2.08 26.54
C LEU A 299 -22.87 1.03 26.95
N PRO A 300 -24.15 1.16 26.55
CA PRO A 300 -25.24 0.30 27.02
C PRO A 300 -25.00 -1.21 26.81
N LEU A 301 -24.31 -1.57 25.73
CA LEU A 301 -24.02 -2.96 25.36
C LEU A 301 -22.95 -3.60 26.27
N PHE A 302 -22.04 -2.80 26.83
CA PHE A 302 -20.94 -3.28 27.67
C PHE A 302 -21.25 -3.16 29.17
N ALA A 303 -22.07 -2.19 29.56
CA ALA A 303 -22.58 -2.10 30.94
C ALA A 303 -23.30 -3.41 31.35
N GLN A 304 -24.13 -3.96 30.47
CA GLN A 304 -24.82 -5.24 30.71
C GLN A 304 -23.86 -6.44 30.81
N VAL A 305 -22.74 -6.42 30.09
CA VAL A 305 -21.72 -7.49 30.12
C VAL A 305 -20.89 -7.43 31.41
N LEU A 306 -20.56 -6.23 31.89
CA LEU A 306 -19.86 -6.03 33.16
C LEU A 306 -20.72 -6.40 34.38
N GLU A 307 -22.03 -6.17 34.29
CA GLU A 307 -23.00 -6.55 35.32
C GLU A 307 -23.43 -8.02 35.23
N TYR A 308 -23.08 -8.71 34.13
CA TYR A 308 -23.46 -10.11 33.91
C TYR A 308 -22.68 -11.04 34.84
N THR A 309 -23.36 -11.52 35.87
CA THR A 309 -22.86 -12.64 36.69
C THR A 309 -23.30 -13.95 36.05
N PRO A 310 -22.38 -14.79 35.56
CA PRO A 310 -22.76 -16.05 34.94
C PRO A 310 -23.51 -16.94 35.95
N PRO A 311 -24.53 -17.69 35.50
CA PRO A 311 -25.26 -18.63 36.33
C PRO A 311 -24.32 -19.64 37.02
N PRO A 312 -24.67 -20.14 38.21
CA PRO A 312 -23.78 -20.97 39.04
C PRO A 312 -23.25 -22.23 38.33
N HIS A 313 -23.97 -22.76 37.34
CA HIS A 313 -23.57 -23.93 36.55
C HIS A 313 -22.47 -23.65 35.50
N PHE A 314 -22.16 -22.39 35.21
CA PHE A 314 -21.05 -21.98 34.33
C PHE A 314 -19.80 -21.52 35.12
N ARG A 315 -19.87 -21.47 36.46
CA ARG A 315 -18.75 -20.98 37.31
C ARG A 315 -17.65 -22.03 37.54
N SER A 316 -17.83 -23.27 37.10
CA SER A 316 -16.92 -24.38 37.42
C SER A 316 -15.65 -24.47 36.56
N LEU A 317 -15.50 -23.64 35.53
CA LEU A 317 -14.31 -23.67 34.64
C LEU A 317 -13.32 -22.52 34.90
N SER A 318 -13.67 -21.52 35.71
CA SER A 318 -12.85 -20.32 35.93
C SER A 318 -12.02 -20.35 37.23
N GLN A 319 -12.11 -21.42 38.03
CA GLN A 319 -11.45 -21.51 39.34
C GLN A 319 -10.25 -22.47 39.40
N CYS A 320 -9.85 -23.10 38.30
CA CYS A 320 -8.57 -23.80 38.25
C CYS A 320 -7.49 -22.84 37.73
N ASN A 321 -6.79 -22.16 38.66
CA ASN A 321 -5.40 -21.67 38.56
C ASN A 321 -5.17 -20.33 39.27
N LEU A 322 -5.65 -20.15 40.50
CA LEU A 322 -5.13 -19.12 41.41
C LEU A 322 -5.22 -19.60 42.87
N SER A 323 -4.64 -20.76 43.16
CA SER A 323 -4.29 -21.13 44.53
C SER A 323 -3.31 -22.30 44.49
N HIS A 324 -2.01 -22.01 44.39
CA HIS A 324 -0.94 -22.75 45.04
C HIS A 324 0.36 -22.00 44.83
N SER A 325 0.76 -21.21 45.83
CA SER A 325 2.10 -21.22 46.40
C SER A 325 2.02 -20.38 47.68
N GLU A 326 2.34 -21.05 48.78
CA GLU A 326 2.47 -20.52 50.15
C GLU A 326 3.57 -19.46 50.27
#